data_AF-A0A7J3BFB5-F1
#
_entry.id   AF-A0A7J3BFB5-F1
#
_cell.length_a   1.000
_cell.length_b   1.000
_cell.length_c   1.000
_cell.angle_alpha   90.00
_cell.angle_beta   90.00
_cell.angle_gamma   90.00
#
_symmetry.space_group_name_H-M   'P 1'
#
loop_
_entity.id
_entity.type
_entity.pdbx_description
1 polymer ?
#
loop_
_entity_poly.entity_id
_entity_poly.type
_entity_poly.pdbx_seq_one_letter_code
_entity_poly.pdbx_strand_id
1 'polypeptide(L)'
;MDRVPLKVTHFNEYHKAHGKLVEYAGFEMPLWFKTVVTEHLAVRNSVGIFDVSHMGRIFIEGRDAERFLNYITTNNVSVLQPMQAQYTTICNDRGGIKDDV
;
A
#
# COMPACT_ATOMS: atom_id res chain seq x y z
N MET A 1 -0.74 13.97 -26.63
CA MET A 1 -1.59 13.21 -25.69
C MET A 1 -1.21 13.72 -24.32
N ASP A 2 -2.03 14.61 -23.76
CA ASP A 2 -1.68 15.31 -22.52
C ASP A 2 -1.58 14.30 -21.38
N ARG A 3 -0.41 14.23 -20.75
CA ARG A 3 -0.20 13.33 -19.61
C ARG A 3 -1.07 13.82 -18.46
N VAL A 4 -1.87 12.93 -17.89
CA VAL A 4 -2.58 13.18 -16.64
C VAL A 4 -1.54 13.52 -15.57
N PRO A 5 -1.71 14.61 -14.80
CA PRO A 5 -0.79 14.96 -13.73
C PRO A 5 -0.68 13.83 -12.70
N LEU A 6 0.53 13.57 -12.21
CA LEU A 6 0.74 12.59 -11.15
C LEU A 6 0.09 13.05 -9.85
N LYS A 7 -0.48 12.09 -9.12
CA LYS A 7 -0.93 12.33 -7.75
C LYS A 7 0.29 12.51 -6.84
N VAL A 8 0.11 13.25 -5.74
CA VAL A 8 1.16 13.51 -4.75
C VAL A 8 0.67 13.17 -3.35
N THR A 9 1.58 12.78 -2.45
CA THR A 9 1.28 12.55 -1.03
C THR A 9 1.46 13.84 -0.22
N HIS A 10 1.02 13.81 1.05
CA HIS A 10 1.20 14.92 1.99
C HIS A 10 2.67 15.28 2.24
N PHE A 11 3.61 14.36 1.99
CA PHE A 11 5.05 14.55 2.19
C PHE A 11 5.80 14.94 0.91
N ASN A 12 5.09 15.19 -0.20
CA ASN A 12 5.71 15.39 -1.52
C ASN A 12 6.74 16.53 -1.57
N GLU A 13 6.52 17.65 -0.88
CA GLU A 13 7.50 18.75 -0.83
C GLU A 13 8.82 18.31 -0.17
N TYR A 14 8.75 17.50 0.90
CA TYR A 14 9.95 16.91 1.50
C TYR A 14 10.63 15.94 0.53
N HIS A 15 9.85 15.13 -0.18
CA HIS A 15 10.40 14.18 -1.17
C HIS A 15 11.12 14.90 -2.30
N LYS A 16 10.55 15.97 -2.86
CA LYS A 16 11.16 16.78 -3.93
C LYS A 16 12.48 17.39 -3.50
N ALA A 17 12.56 17.84 -2.25
CA ALA A 17 13.76 18.48 -1.72
C ALA A 17 14.89 17.48 -1.39
N HIS A 18 14.58 16.24 -1.05
CA HIS A 18 15.56 15.30 -0.47
C HIS A 18 15.71 13.97 -1.23
N GLY A 19 14.85 13.67 -2.18
CA GLY A 19 14.76 12.37 -2.82
C GLY A 19 14.79 12.41 -4.35
N LYS A 20 15.14 11.27 -4.94
CA LYS A 20 14.94 11.03 -6.36
C LYS A 20 13.52 10.52 -6.57
N LEU A 21 12.69 11.26 -7.28
CA LEU A 21 11.31 10.88 -7.53
C LEU A 21 11.15 10.06 -8.81
N VAL A 22 10.12 9.22 -8.84
CA VAL A 22 9.67 8.46 -10.00
C VAL A 22 8.14 8.40 -10.01
N GLU A 23 7.59 8.17 -11.20
CA GLU A 23 6.19 7.74 -11.32
C GLU A 23 6.05 6.30 -10.81
N TYR A 24 5.20 6.11 -9.80
CA TYR A 24 4.85 4.80 -9.27
C TYR A 24 3.35 4.73 -9.00
N ALA A 25 2.65 3.78 -9.65
CA ALA A 25 1.20 3.60 -9.53
C ALA A 25 0.37 4.90 -9.73
N GLY A 26 0.82 5.79 -10.62
CA GLY A 26 0.17 7.09 -10.89
C GLY A 26 0.43 8.17 -9.82
N PHE A 27 1.36 7.93 -8.90
CA PHE A 27 1.86 8.91 -7.93
C PHE A 27 3.30 9.30 -8.22
N GLU A 28 3.69 10.51 -7.81
CA GLU A 28 5.08 10.95 -7.73
C GLU A 28 5.66 10.55 -6.36
N MET A 29 6.49 9.50 -6.33
CA MET A 29 6.99 8.87 -5.11
C MET A 29 8.53 8.86 -5.05
N PRO A 30 9.14 8.93 -3.85
CA PRO A 30 10.59 8.82 -3.70
C PRO A 30 11.04 7.38 -3.98
N LEU A 31 11.92 7.23 -4.97
CA LEU A 31 12.59 5.98 -5.28
C LEU A 31 13.75 5.70 -4.28
N TRP A 32 14.46 6.75 -3.86
CA TRP A 32 15.44 6.76 -2.77
C TRP A 32 15.80 8.20 -2.37
N PHE A 33 16.40 8.39 -1.20
CA PHE A 33 16.93 9.65 -0.68
C PHE A 33 18.47 9.74 -0.70
N LYS A 34 19.16 8.60 -0.60
CA LYS A 34 20.61 8.44 -0.71
C LYS A 34 20.95 7.44 -1.82
N THR A 35 20.77 6.15 -1.54
CA THR A 35 20.94 5.03 -2.47
C THR A 35 20.14 3.84 -1.98
N VAL A 36 19.72 2.96 -2.90
CA VAL A 36 18.97 1.73 -2.57
C VAL A 36 19.73 0.86 -1.56
N VAL A 37 21.04 0.66 -1.76
CA VAL A 37 21.84 -0.22 -0.90
C VAL A 37 21.97 0.34 0.52
N THR A 38 22.30 1.63 0.66
CA THR A 38 22.48 2.26 1.97
C THR A 38 21.16 2.27 2.76
N GLU A 39 20.04 2.56 2.10
CA GLU A 39 18.72 2.59 2.74
C GLU A 39 18.25 1.19 3.13
N HIS A 40 18.45 0.19 2.26
CA HIS A 40 18.16 -1.21 2.59
C HIS A 40 18.93 -1.66 3.84
N LEU A 41 20.23 -1.35 3.91
CA LEU A 41 21.06 -1.69 5.06
C LEU A 41 20.65 -0.92 6.31
N ALA A 42 20.21 0.34 6.20
CA ALA A 42 19.70 1.11 7.34
C ALA A 42 18.45 0.46 7.94
N VAL A 43 17.50 0.01 7.12
CA VAL A 43 16.27 -0.68 7.57
C VAL A 43 16.60 -2.00 8.27
N ARG A 44 17.57 -2.76 7.74
CA ARG A 44 17.95 -4.07 8.29
C ARG A 44 18.76 -3.98 9.58
N ASN A 45 19.60 -2.95 9.70
CA ASN A 45 20.56 -2.84 10.80
C ASN A 45 20.19 -1.76 11.83
N SER A 46 19.13 -0.99 11.59
CA SER A 46 18.71 0.13 12.44
C SER A 46 17.22 0.43 12.21
N VAL A 47 16.87 1.64 11.75
CA VAL A 47 15.51 2.08 11.48
C VAL A 47 15.39 2.67 10.07
N GLY A 48 14.24 2.42 9.43
CA GLY A 48 13.85 3.08 8.19
C GLY A 48 12.47 3.71 8.33
N ILE A 49 12.24 4.82 7.63
CA ILE A 49 10.97 5.53 7.56
C ILE A 49 10.53 5.54 6.10
N PHE A 50 9.29 5.15 5.85
CA PHE A 50 8.72 5.05 4.51
C PHE A 50 7.41 5.83 4.44
N ASP A 51 7.22 6.64 3.39
CA ASP A 51 5.89 7.17 3.06
C ASP A 51 5.13 6.15 2.21
N VAL A 52 4.20 5.44 2.83
CA VAL A 52 3.29 4.48 2.18
C VAL A 52 1.89 5.07 1.95
N SER A 53 1.72 6.39 2.07
CA SER A 53 0.40 7.05 2.02
C SER A 53 -0.29 6.98 0.65
N HIS A 54 0.40 6.52 -0.39
CA HIS A 54 -0.17 6.25 -1.71
C HIS A 54 -1.06 4.98 -1.72
N MET A 55 -0.96 4.12 -0.71
CA MET A 55 -1.78 2.92 -0.59
C MET A 55 -3.25 3.25 -0.29
N GLY A 56 -4.16 2.50 -0.93
CA GLY A 56 -5.59 2.59 -0.69
C GLY A 56 -5.96 2.10 0.71
N ARG A 57 -6.95 2.75 1.33
CA ARG A 57 -7.54 2.34 2.61
C ARG A 57 -9.05 2.39 2.50
N ILE A 58 -9.72 1.31 2.86
CA ILE A 58 -11.18 1.17 2.75
C ILE A 58 -11.70 0.70 4.10
N PHE A 59 -12.67 1.44 4.65
CA PHE A 59 -13.43 1.00 5.82
C PHE A 59 -14.69 0.28 5.36
N ILE A 60 -14.95 -0.89 5.94
CA ILE A 60 -16.12 -1.71 5.67
C ILE A 60 -16.85 -1.91 6.99
N GLU A 61 -18.08 -1.40 7.06
CA GLU A 61 -18.88 -1.37 8.29
C GLU A 61 -20.31 -1.83 8.02
N GLY A 62 -20.98 -2.32 9.06
CA GLY A 62 -22.38 -2.77 9.01
C GLY A 62 -22.55 -4.24 9.34
N ARG A 63 -23.81 -4.65 9.52
CA ARG A 63 -24.18 -5.99 10.01
C ARG A 63 -23.67 -7.16 9.15
N ASP A 64 -23.41 -6.90 7.87
CA ASP A 64 -23.02 -7.90 6.88
C ASP A 64 -21.53 -7.77 6.47
N ALA A 65 -20.74 -6.92 7.16
CA ALA A 65 -19.34 -6.65 6.82
C ALA A 65 -18.48 -7.92 6.80
N GLU A 66 -18.58 -8.76 7.84
CA GLU A 66 -17.84 -10.02 7.92
C GLU A 66 -18.23 -10.99 6.79
N ARG A 67 -19.52 -11.11 6.49
CA ARG A 67 -20.01 -11.98 5.39
C ARG A 67 -19.49 -11.48 4.05
N PHE A 68 -19.50 -10.16 3.83
CA PHE A 68 -18.97 -9.56 2.62
C PHE A 68 -17.47 -9.80 2.48
N LEU A 69 -16.70 -9.55 3.55
CA LEU A 69 -15.25 -9.78 3.55
C LEU A 69 -14.91 -11.23 3.22
N ASN A 70 -15.52 -12.20 3.91
CA ASN A 70 -15.35 -13.63 3.59
C ASN A 70 -15.77 -14.02 2.16
N TYR A 71 -16.66 -13.24 1.52
CA TYR A 71 -17.04 -13.46 0.13
C TYR A 71 -15.99 -12.92 -0.86
N ILE A 72 -15.33 -11.81 -0.55
CA ILE A 72 -14.38 -11.17 -1.47
C ILE A 72 -12.92 -11.56 -1.24
N THR A 73 -12.56 -12.03 -0.05
CA THR A 73 -11.20 -12.44 0.32
C THR A 73 -11.04 -13.95 0.34
N THR A 74 -9.83 -14.45 0.10
CA THR A 74 -9.56 -15.90 0.11
C THR A 74 -9.43 -16.49 1.51
N ASN A 75 -9.04 -15.70 2.50
CA ASN A 75 -8.85 -16.17 3.88
C ASN A 75 -10.09 -15.92 4.75
N ASN A 76 -10.29 -16.78 5.75
CA ASN A 76 -11.43 -16.70 6.67
C ASN A 76 -11.23 -15.55 7.67
N VAL A 77 -11.99 -14.47 7.49
CA VAL A 77 -11.93 -13.27 8.35
C VAL A 77 -12.55 -13.51 9.72
N SER A 78 -13.46 -14.50 9.87
CA SER A 78 -14.15 -14.80 11.13
C SER A 78 -13.21 -15.32 12.24
N VAL A 79 -11.96 -15.67 11.92
CA VAL A 79 -10.95 -16.06 12.92
C VAL A 79 -10.30 -14.86 13.59
N LEU A 80 -10.44 -13.66 13.03
CA LEU A 80 -9.82 -12.45 13.56
C LEU A 80 -10.58 -11.90 14.76
N GLN A 81 -9.82 -11.44 15.74
CA GLN A 81 -10.29 -10.66 16.87
C GLN A 81 -9.92 -9.18 16.67
N PRO A 82 -10.58 -8.24 17.37
CA PRO A 82 -10.19 -6.84 17.36
C PRO A 82 -8.67 -6.67 17.60
N MET A 83 -8.06 -5.73 16.87
CA MET A 83 -6.61 -5.46 16.87
C MET A 83 -5.73 -6.55 16.22
N GLN A 84 -6.32 -7.55 15.57
CA GLN A 84 -5.58 -8.48 14.71
C GLN A 84 -5.68 -8.07 13.23
N ALA A 85 -4.70 -8.51 12.45
CA ALA A 85 -4.66 -8.33 11.00
C ALA A 85 -4.31 -9.66 10.33
N GLN A 86 -4.79 -9.84 9.10
CA GLN A 86 -4.48 -10.99 8.26
C GLN A 86 -4.26 -10.51 6.83
N TYR A 87 -3.15 -10.95 6.24
CA TYR A 87 -2.91 -10.81 4.82
C TYR A 87 -3.78 -11.80 4.05
N THR A 88 -4.38 -11.36 2.97
CA THR A 88 -5.24 -12.15 2.10
C THR A 88 -5.15 -11.65 0.65
N THR A 89 -5.76 -12.37 -0.28
CA THR A 89 -5.92 -11.89 -1.65
C THR A 89 -7.38 -11.69 -1.98
N ILE A 90 -7.63 -10.81 -2.95
CA ILE A 90 -8.90 -10.65 -3.65
C ILE A 90 -8.71 -11.22 -5.06
N CYS A 91 -9.56 -12.16 -5.43
CA CYS A 91 -9.50 -12.83 -6.73
C CYS A 91 -10.58 -12.33 -7.70
N ASN A 92 -10.34 -12.49 -8.99
CA ASN A 92 -11.38 -12.40 -10.01
C ASN A 92 -12.24 -13.68 -10.08
N ASP A 93 -13.26 -13.67 -10.92
CA ASP A 93 -14.21 -14.77 -11.17
C ASP A 93 -13.55 -16.05 -11.70
N ARG A 94 -12.32 -15.97 -12.21
CA ARG A 94 -11.52 -17.10 -12.70
C ARG A 94 -10.46 -17.55 -11.69
N GLY A 95 -10.44 -16.99 -10.49
CA GLY A 95 -9.47 -17.30 -9.44
C GLY A 95 -8.09 -16.63 -9.61
N GLY A 96 -7.93 -15.72 -10.57
CA GLY A 96 -6.72 -14.92 -10.72
C GLY A 96 -6.67 -13.78 -9.70
N ILE A 97 -5.50 -13.52 -9.10
CA ILE A 97 -5.32 -12.46 -8.11
C ILE A 97 -5.53 -11.10 -8.78
N LYS A 98 -6.42 -10.29 -8.19
CA LYS A 98 -6.61 -8.88 -8.54
C LYS A 98 -5.79 -7.96 -7.65
N ASP A 99 -5.72 -8.27 -6.36
CA ASP A 99 -4.96 -7.50 -5.37
C ASP A 99 -4.67 -8.38 -4.15
N ASP A 100 -3.68 -7.95 -3.37
CA ASP A 100 -3.40 -8.44 -2.03
C ASP A 100 -3.64 -7.35 -0.99
N VAL A 101 -4.24 -7.72 0.13
CA VAL A 101 -4.68 -6.78 1.18
C VAL A 101 -4.46 -7.34 2.59
#